data_AF-A0A1W1IHG7-F1
#
_entry.id   AF-A0A1W1IHG7-F1
#
_cell.length_a   1.000
_cell.length_b   1.000
_cell.length_c   1.000
_cell.angle_alpha   90.00
_cell.angle_beta   90.00
_cell.angle_gamma   90.00
#
_symmetry.space_group_name_H-M   'P 1'
#
loop_
_entity.id
_entity.type
_entity.pdbx_description
1 polymer ?
#
loop_
_entity_poly.entity_id
_entity_poly.type
_entity_poly.pdbx_seq_one_letter_code
_entity_poly.pdbx_strand_id
1 'polypeptide(L)'
;METLNNEVTAQQKITETVGKFIGLIGKRLPDDVGKRLVELEKEEVAPLSKVVYQSMMDNQDKAMKLNRPSCQDTGVIQFFIKCGANFPFIGDLEEALTESVLEATKNAPLRHNSVETFDEYNTGKNIGKGTPSIFWDIVPNSDKLELDVYMAGGGCTLPGKSMVLMPSAGYEGITKFVLDVMTEYGINACPPLLVGVGVATSVETAAVLSKKALMRPIGSHNPNERAASMEKLLEDGINSIGLGPQGLSGKKSVMGVHIENTARHPSTIGVAVNTGCWSHRRGHIIFDKNLNYEITSHTGVSL
;
A
#
# COMPACT_ATOMS: atom_id res chain seq x y z
N MET A 1 -40.64 14.75 -24.71
CA MET A 1 -39.21 14.37 -24.69
C MET A 1 -38.49 15.42 -23.86
N GLU A 2 -38.58 15.29 -22.53
CA GLU A 2 -37.72 16.05 -21.63
C GLU A 2 -36.31 15.48 -21.76
N THR A 3 -35.40 16.29 -22.26
CA THR A 3 -33.96 16.09 -22.14
C THR A 3 -33.62 16.06 -20.65
N LEU A 4 -33.43 14.85 -20.11
CA LEU A 4 -32.76 14.63 -18.83
C LEU A 4 -31.36 15.25 -18.93
N ASN A 5 -31.19 16.45 -18.36
CA ASN A 5 -29.88 16.95 -18.01
C ASN A 5 -29.32 15.98 -16.94
N ASN A 6 -28.49 15.03 -17.37
CA ASN A 6 -27.70 14.19 -16.47
C ASN A 6 -26.64 15.08 -15.80
N GLU A 7 -27.02 15.83 -14.76
CA GLU A 7 -26.03 16.35 -13.83
C GLU A 7 -25.38 15.14 -13.13
N VAL A 8 -24.10 14.91 -13.44
CA VAL A 8 -23.30 13.87 -12.77
C VAL A 8 -23.26 14.19 -11.29
N THR A 9 -23.71 13.26 -10.45
CA THR A 9 -23.71 13.47 -8.99
C THR A 9 -22.28 13.52 -8.47
N ALA A 10 -22.07 14.18 -7.33
CA ALA A 10 -20.77 14.21 -6.66
C ALA A 10 -20.22 12.79 -6.39
N GLN A 11 -21.11 11.89 -5.94
CA GLN A 11 -20.81 10.47 -5.76
C GLN A 11 -20.32 9.83 -7.06
N GLN A 12 -21.04 10.00 -8.17
CA GLN A 12 -20.64 9.45 -9.49
C GLN A 12 -19.27 9.99 -9.93
N LYS A 13 -19.01 11.28 -9.75
CA LYS A 13 -17.71 11.88 -10.11
C LYS A 13 -16.56 11.28 -9.29
N ILE A 14 -16.74 11.04 -7.99
CA ILE A 14 -15.75 10.35 -7.15
C ILE A 14 -15.57 8.91 -7.65
N THR A 15 -16.67 8.18 -7.87
CA THR A 15 -16.69 6.80 -8.35
C THR A 15 -15.87 6.63 -9.63
N GLU A 16 -16.18 7.42 -10.66
CA GLU A 16 -15.49 7.34 -11.95
C GLU A 16 -14.01 7.72 -11.83
N THR A 17 -13.69 8.79 -11.08
CA THR A 17 -12.32 9.26 -10.93
C THR A 17 -11.47 8.23 -10.19
N VAL A 18 -11.93 7.75 -9.04
CA VAL A 18 -11.20 6.76 -8.24
C VAL A 18 -11.17 5.40 -8.94
N GLY A 19 -12.23 5.02 -9.66
CA GLY A 19 -12.28 3.80 -10.47
C GLY A 19 -11.20 3.79 -11.56
N LYS A 20 -11.08 4.89 -12.32
CA LYS A 20 -9.98 5.07 -13.29
C LYS A 20 -8.61 5.06 -12.62
N PHE A 21 -8.49 5.68 -11.44
CA PHE A 21 -7.24 5.73 -10.70
C PHE A 21 -6.79 4.34 -10.24
N ILE A 22 -7.70 3.53 -9.68
CA ILE A 22 -7.42 2.13 -9.32
C ILE A 22 -6.97 1.35 -10.57
N GLY A 23 -7.66 1.53 -11.69
CA GLY A 23 -7.31 0.89 -12.96
C GLY A 23 -5.91 1.25 -13.46
N LEU A 24 -5.46 2.49 -13.23
CA LEU A 24 -4.10 2.94 -13.51
C LEU A 24 -3.08 2.35 -12.54
N ILE A 25 -3.33 2.42 -11.23
CA ILE A 25 -2.45 1.89 -10.18
C ILE A 25 -2.20 0.38 -10.40
N GLY A 26 -3.19 -0.32 -10.93
CA GLY A 26 -3.06 -1.73 -11.32
C GLY A 26 -2.00 -2.00 -12.39
N LYS A 27 -1.63 -0.98 -13.19
CA LYS A 27 -0.79 -1.10 -14.41
C LYS A 27 0.53 -0.34 -14.31
N ARG A 28 0.54 0.80 -13.61
CA ARG A 28 1.71 1.66 -13.41
C ARG A 28 2.00 1.78 -11.91
N LEU A 29 3.24 1.49 -11.52
CA LEU A 29 3.72 1.76 -10.16
C LEU A 29 3.88 3.27 -9.92
N PRO A 30 3.74 3.74 -8.68
CA PRO A 30 4.00 5.14 -8.35
C PRO A 30 5.47 5.48 -8.62
N ASP A 31 5.73 6.75 -8.92
CA ASP A 31 7.01 7.19 -9.50
C ASP A 31 8.20 6.86 -8.60
N ASP A 32 8.03 6.93 -7.28
CA ASP A 32 9.05 6.62 -6.28
C ASP A 32 9.41 5.13 -6.25
N VAL A 33 8.41 4.24 -6.37
CA VAL A 33 8.62 2.78 -6.45
C VAL A 33 9.33 2.43 -7.76
N GLY A 34 8.85 2.96 -8.89
CA GLY A 34 9.49 2.73 -10.19
C GLY A 34 10.95 3.20 -10.19
N LYS A 35 11.21 4.41 -9.68
CA LYS A 35 12.57 4.96 -9.54
C LYS A 35 13.43 4.08 -8.65
N ARG A 36 12.92 3.64 -7.49
CA ARG A 36 13.69 2.82 -6.55
C ARG A 36 14.09 1.48 -7.16
N LEU A 37 13.19 0.82 -7.89
CA LEU A 37 13.52 -0.46 -8.55
C LEU A 37 14.66 -0.30 -9.58
N VAL A 38 14.70 0.82 -10.32
CA VAL A 38 15.80 1.12 -11.26
C VAL A 38 17.12 1.37 -10.53
N GLU A 39 17.09 2.02 -9.36
CA GLU A 39 18.29 2.19 -8.53
C GLU A 39 18.81 0.84 -8.02
N LEU A 40 17.91 -0.01 -7.51
CA LEU A 40 18.27 -1.33 -6.99
C LEU A 40 18.86 -2.24 -8.08
N GLU A 41 18.31 -2.20 -9.30
CA GLU A 41 18.87 -2.93 -10.45
C GLU A 41 20.33 -2.56 -10.71
N LYS A 42 20.67 -1.26 -10.64
CA LYS A 42 22.03 -0.75 -10.88
C LYS A 42 23.00 -1.15 -9.77
N GLU A 43 22.53 -1.27 -8.54
CA GLU A 43 23.34 -1.69 -7.40
C GLU A 43 23.61 -3.20 -7.37
N GLU A 44 22.80 -3.99 -8.07
CA GLU A 44 22.87 -5.44 -8.09
C GLU A 44 24.07 -5.93 -8.92
N VAL A 45 24.69 -7.03 -8.50
CA VAL A 45 25.87 -7.60 -9.14
C VAL A 45 25.64 -9.02 -9.61
N ALA A 46 24.75 -9.76 -8.95
CA ALA A 46 24.47 -11.15 -9.28
C ALA A 46 23.71 -11.25 -10.63
N PRO A 47 24.17 -12.09 -11.59
CA PRO A 47 23.53 -12.21 -12.90
C PRO A 47 22.06 -12.59 -12.84
N LEU A 48 21.69 -13.54 -11.97
CA LEU A 48 20.30 -13.98 -11.81
C LEU A 48 19.42 -12.84 -11.28
N SER A 49 19.87 -12.15 -10.23
CA SER A 49 19.15 -11.04 -9.60
C SER A 49 18.95 -9.86 -10.58
N LYS A 50 19.92 -9.59 -11.47
CA LYS A 50 19.75 -8.62 -12.56
C LYS A 50 18.65 -9.01 -13.55
N VAL A 51 18.60 -10.28 -13.98
CA VAL A 51 17.55 -10.77 -14.88
C VAL A 51 16.16 -10.63 -14.25
N VAL A 52 16.06 -10.80 -12.92
CA VAL A 52 14.81 -10.59 -12.19
C VAL A 52 14.36 -9.12 -12.28
N TYR A 53 15.24 -8.15 -12.02
CA TYR A 53 14.91 -6.73 -12.18
C TYR A 53 14.55 -6.37 -13.63
N GLN A 54 15.28 -6.89 -14.62
CA GLN A 54 14.96 -6.68 -16.03
C GLN A 54 13.55 -7.20 -16.38
N SER A 55 13.18 -8.36 -15.83
CA SER A 55 11.84 -8.93 -15.98
C SER A 55 10.76 -8.06 -15.31
N MET A 56 11.07 -7.47 -14.15
CA MET A 56 10.17 -6.50 -13.50
C MET A 56 9.94 -5.26 -14.38
N MET A 57 10.99 -4.72 -15.00
CA MET A 57 10.89 -3.55 -15.89
C MET A 57 10.13 -3.85 -17.17
N ASP A 58 10.44 -4.97 -17.83
CA ASP A 58 9.71 -5.45 -19.01
C ASP A 58 8.23 -5.68 -18.69
N ASN A 59 7.93 -6.22 -17.50
CA ASN A 59 6.56 -6.37 -17.05
C ASN A 59 5.83 -5.03 -16.87
N GLN A 60 6.48 -4.01 -16.30
CA GLN A 60 5.88 -2.66 -16.15
C GLN A 60 5.61 -2.01 -17.51
N ASP A 61 6.55 -2.11 -18.45
CA ASP A 61 6.35 -1.62 -19.82
C ASP A 61 5.20 -2.34 -20.53
N LYS A 62 5.16 -3.67 -20.44
CA LYS A 62 4.08 -4.49 -21.02
C LYS A 62 2.72 -4.25 -20.36
N ALA A 63 2.66 -4.03 -19.04
CA ALA A 63 1.41 -3.73 -18.35
C ALA A 63 0.73 -2.49 -18.95
N MET A 64 1.51 -1.44 -19.21
CA MET A 64 1.02 -0.23 -19.87
C MET A 64 0.69 -0.46 -21.34
N LYS A 65 1.59 -1.06 -22.13
CA LYS A 65 1.38 -1.29 -23.57
C LYS A 65 0.20 -2.21 -23.88
N LEU A 66 0.02 -3.26 -23.09
CA LEU A 66 -1.05 -4.24 -23.25
C LEU A 66 -2.31 -3.86 -22.46
N ASN A 67 -2.30 -2.71 -21.77
CA ASN A 67 -3.40 -2.19 -20.98
C ASN A 67 -3.98 -3.21 -19.97
N ARG A 68 -3.11 -3.94 -19.26
CA ARG A 68 -3.50 -5.00 -18.32
C ARG A 68 -2.72 -4.89 -17.00
N PRO A 69 -3.27 -5.36 -15.86
CA PRO A 69 -2.59 -5.26 -14.58
C PRO A 69 -1.18 -5.87 -14.58
N SER A 70 -0.27 -5.25 -13.83
CA SER A 70 1.14 -5.66 -13.73
C SER A 70 1.34 -6.97 -12.96
N CYS A 71 0.33 -7.45 -12.25
CA CYS A 71 0.38 -8.71 -11.51
C CYS A 71 -0.99 -9.39 -11.60
N GLN A 72 -0.97 -10.71 -11.75
CA GLN A 72 -2.16 -11.56 -11.83
C GLN A 72 -3.03 -11.45 -10.57
N ASP A 73 -2.40 -11.25 -9.42
CA ASP A 73 -3.09 -10.93 -8.19
C ASP A 73 -3.25 -9.41 -8.12
N THR A 74 -4.43 -8.90 -8.48
CA THR A 74 -4.76 -7.47 -8.40
C THR A 74 -5.04 -6.99 -6.98
N GLY A 75 -5.00 -7.89 -6.00
CA GLY A 75 -5.21 -7.58 -4.60
C GLY A 75 -6.66 -7.25 -4.24
N VAL A 76 -6.87 -7.14 -2.93
CA VAL A 76 -8.07 -6.55 -2.33
C VAL A 76 -7.76 -5.09 -2.01
N ILE A 77 -8.66 -4.19 -2.37
CA ILE A 77 -8.39 -2.76 -2.30
C ILE A 77 -8.56 -2.29 -0.85
N GLN A 78 -7.61 -1.48 -0.40
CA GLN A 78 -7.63 -0.81 0.90
C GLN A 78 -7.51 0.69 0.65
N PHE A 79 -8.36 1.47 1.33
CA PHE A 79 -8.32 2.92 1.30
C PHE A 79 -7.88 3.45 2.66
N PHE A 80 -6.87 4.31 2.69
CA PHE A 80 -6.50 5.09 3.87
C PHE A 80 -6.87 6.54 3.58
N ILE A 81 -7.84 7.06 4.31
CA ILE A 81 -8.44 8.35 4.00
C ILE A 81 -8.24 9.34 5.12
N LYS A 82 -7.72 10.51 4.77
CA LYS A 82 -7.77 11.68 5.64
C LYS A 82 -8.87 12.59 5.11
N CYS A 83 -10.02 12.53 5.75
CA CYS A 83 -11.19 13.27 5.33
C CYS A 83 -11.41 14.48 6.24
N GLY A 84 -11.48 15.66 5.66
CA GLY A 84 -11.85 16.87 6.37
C GLY A 84 -13.26 16.75 6.95
N ALA A 85 -13.43 17.15 8.21
CA ALA A 85 -14.75 17.14 8.87
C ALA A 85 -15.80 18.02 8.16
N ASN A 86 -15.35 18.99 7.34
CA ASN A 86 -16.20 19.86 6.53
C ASN A 86 -16.20 19.47 5.04
N PHE A 87 -15.67 18.29 4.68
CA PHE A 87 -15.72 17.82 3.29
C PHE A 87 -17.19 17.55 2.91
N PRO A 88 -17.73 18.20 1.86
CA PRO A 88 -19.18 18.20 1.60
C PRO A 88 -19.79 16.82 1.35
N PHE A 89 -18.98 15.85 0.89
CA PHE A 89 -19.43 14.54 0.45
C PHE A 89 -18.98 13.41 1.38
N ILE A 90 -18.59 13.73 2.62
CA ILE A 90 -18.10 12.74 3.59
C ILE A 90 -19.06 11.56 3.79
N GLY A 91 -20.37 11.82 3.76
CA GLY A 91 -21.41 10.79 3.93
C GLY A 91 -21.54 9.81 2.77
N ASP A 92 -21.09 10.20 1.57
CA ASP A 92 -21.24 9.40 0.34
C ASP A 92 -19.97 8.59 0.01
N LEU A 93 -18.87 8.82 0.75
CA LEU A 93 -17.55 8.27 0.41
C LEU A 93 -17.47 6.75 0.46
N GLU A 94 -18.09 6.11 1.45
CA GLU A 94 -18.02 4.64 1.57
C GLU A 94 -18.66 3.95 0.36
N GLU A 95 -19.82 4.44 -0.06
CA GLU A 95 -20.51 3.93 -1.25
C GLU A 95 -19.73 4.27 -2.53
N ALA A 96 -19.29 5.52 -2.69
CA ALA A 96 -18.52 5.94 -3.85
C ALA A 96 -17.23 5.12 -4.03
N LEU A 97 -16.47 4.90 -2.95
CA LEU A 97 -15.22 4.13 -2.98
C LEU A 97 -15.47 2.64 -3.25
N THR A 98 -16.56 2.08 -2.72
CA THR A 98 -16.95 0.69 -3.00
C THR A 98 -17.32 0.50 -4.47
N GLU A 99 -18.15 1.40 -5.01
CA GLU A 99 -18.53 1.39 -6.43
C GLU A 99 -17.31 1.65 -7.34
N SER A 100 -16.34 2.46 -6.90
CA SER A 100 -15.10 2.69 -7.64
C SER A 100 -14.32 1.38 -7.85
N VAL A 101 -14.28 0.51 -6.84
CA VAL A 101 -13.61 -0.80 -6.94
C VAL A 101 -14.37 -1.71 -7.90
N LEU A 102 -15.71 -1.71 -7.84
CA LEU A 102 -16.54 -2.49 -8.77
C LEU A 102 -16.34 -2.03 -10.22
N GLU A 103 -16.32 -0.71 -10.45
CA GLU A 103 -16.08 -0.12 -11.76
C GLU A 103 -14.68 -0.47 -12.27
N ALA A 104 -13.64 -0.26 -11.46
CA ALA A 104 -12.27 -0.61 -11.81
C ALA A 104 -12.12 -2.10 -12.13
N THR A 105 -12.83 -2.96 -11.38
CA THR A 105 -12.81 -4.41 -11.59
C THR A 105 -13.34 -4.78 -12.97
N LYS A 106 -14.37 -4.10 -13.46
CA LYS A 106 -14.92 -4.31 -14.81
C LYS A 106 -14.06 -3.68 -15.90
N ASN A 107 -13.65 -2.43 -15.71
CA ASN A 107 -13.05 -1.59 -16.75
C ASN A 107 -11.54 -1.79 -16.91
N ALA A 108 -10.82 -2.12 -15.83
CA ALA A 108 -9.38 -2.40 -15.82
C ALA A 108 -9.06 -3.91 -15.70
N PRO A 109 -9.98 -4.76 -16.17
CA PRO A 109 -10.22 -6.16 -15.77
C PRO A 109 -9.37 -6.65 -14.59
N LEU A 110 -9.75 -6.27 -13.36
CA LEU A 110 -9.05 -6.74 -12.16
C LEU A 110 -9.49 -8.18 -11.85
N ARG A 111 -8.59 -8.98 -11.26
CA ARG A 111 -8.95 -10.30 -10.74
C ARG A 111 -9.89 -10.13 -9.54
N HIS A 112 -10.92 -10.96 -9.46
CA HIS A 112 -11.87 -10.98 -8.35
C HIS A 112 -11.21 -11.66 -7.14
N ASN A 113 -10.72 -10.90 -6.16
CA ASN A 113 -9.98 -11.42 -5.00
C ASN A 113 -10.78 -11.44 -3.69
N SER A 114 -12.00 -10.88 -3.67
CA SER A 114 -12.88 -10.94 -2.50
C SER A 114 -13.65 -12.26 -2.45
N VAL A 115 -13.44 -13.01 -1.37
CA VAL A 115 -14.10 -14.28 -1.05
C VAL A 115 -14.84 -14.12 0.28
N GLU A 116 -16.12 -14.50 0.31
CA GLU A 116 -16.87 -14.56 1.57
C GLU A 116 -16.35 -15.73 2.41
N THR A 117 -15.79 -15.43 3.57
CA THR A 117 -14.88 -16.36 4.28
C THR A 117 -15.58 -17.62 4.79
N PHE A 118 -16.78 -17.51 5.34
CA PHE A 118 -17.49 -18.66 5.90
C PHE A 118 -18.44 -19.35 4.92
N ASP A 119 -18.84 -18.64 3.86
CA ASP A 119 -19.68 -19.19 2.78
C ASP A 119 -18.86 -19.75 1.61
N GLU A 120 -17.53 -19.51 1.61
CA GLU A 120 -16.54 -20.09 0.69
C GLU A 120 -16.84 -19.87 -0.80
N TYR A 121 -17.36 -18.68 -1.15
CA TYR A 121 -17.56 -18.30 -2.54
C TYR A 121 -16.87 -16.98 -2.89
N ASN A 122 -16.38 -16.90 -4.13
CA ASN A 122 -15.85 -15.67 -4.69
C ASN A 122 -17.00 -14.75 -5.10
N THR A 123 -16.97 -13.51 -4.64
CA THR A 123 -18.00 -12.50 -4.91
C THR A 123 -18.18 -12.16 -6.39
N GLY A 124 -17.16 -12.45 -7.22
CA GLY A 124 -17.13 -12.12 -8.64
C GLY A 124 -17.00 -10.63 -8.93
N LYS A 125 -16.74 -9.81 -7.90
CA LYS A 125 -16.81 -8.34 -7.99
C LYS A 125 -15.60 -7.62 -7.38
N ASN A 126 -14.71 -8.35 -6.70
CA ASN A 126 -13.59 -7.80 -5.91
C ASN A 126 -14.02 -6.83 -4.79
N ILE A 127 -15.29 -6.92 -4.39
CA ILE A 127 -15.92 -6.26 -3.24
C ILE A 127 -16.79 -7.31 -2.54
N GLY A 128 -17.13 -7.08 -1.28
CA GLY A 128 -17.86 -8.02 -0.44
C GLY A 128 -17.98 -7.50 0.99
N LYS A 129 -18.39 -8.35 1.93
CA LYS A 129 -18.54 -7.93 3.33
C LYS A 129 -17.21 -7.39 3.89
N GLY A 130 -17.16 -6.08 4.16
CA GLY A 130 -15.96 -5.39 4.67
C GLY A 130 -14.81 -5.22 3.65
N THR A 131 -15.07 -5.46 2.35
CA THR A 131 -14.10 -5.21 1.27
C THR A 131 -14.72 -4.31 0.19
N PRO A 132 -14.08 -3.20 -0.20
CA PRO A 132 -12.76 -2.73 0.22
C PRO A 132 -12.72 -2.30 1.69
N SER A 133 -11.54 -2.39 2.32
CA SER A 133 -11.37 -1.88 3.69
C SER A 133 -11.08 -0.38 3.66
N ILE A 134 -11.74 0.39 4.52
CA ILE A 134 -11.58 1.85 4.60
C ILE A 134 -11.09 2.22 6.00
N PHE A 135 -9.94 2.88 6.08
CA PHE A 135 -9.33 3.37 7.31
C PHE A 135 -9.46 4.89 7.37
N TRP A 136 -10.23 5.38 8.34
CA TRP A 136 -10.59 6.79 8.46
C TRP A 136 -9.67 7.54 9.42
N ASP A 137 -9.16 8.69 8.96
CA ASP A 137 -8.62 9.76 9.78
C ASP A 137 -9.46 11.02 9.52
N ILE A 138 -10.20 11.50 10.53
CA ILE A 138 -10.98 12.74 10.40
C ILE A 138 -10.10 13.94 10.73
N VAL A 139 -10.01 14.89 9.79
CA VAL A 139 -9.20 16.11 9.92
C VAL A 139 -10.11 17.28 10.32
N PRO A 140 -9.99 17.81 11.55
CA PRO A 140 -10.79 18.96 11.98
C PRO A 140 -10.54 20.18 11.09
N ASN A 141 -11.60 20.97 10.85
CA ASN A 141 -11.54 22.26 10.14
C ASN A 141 -10.99 22.18 8.71
N SER A 142 -11.02 21.01 8.05
CA SER A 142 -10.64 20.83 6.66
C SER A 142 -11.85 20.49 5.79
N ASP A 143 -11.84 20.94 4.54
CA ASP A 143 -12.82 20.64 3.49
C ASP A 143 -12.20 19.82 2.34
N LYS A 144 -11.07 19.16 2.60
CA LYS A 144 -10.35 18.32 1.63
C LYS A 144 -10.46 16.83 1.96
N LEU A 145 -10.24 16.01 0.95
CA LEU A 145 -10.06 14.57 1.07
C LEU A 145 -8.67 14.19 0.54
N GLU A 146 -7.82 13.60 1.37
CA GLU A 146 -6.61 12.90 0.92
C GLU A 146 -6.91 11.39 0.93
N LEU A 147 -6.61 10.72 -0.18
CA LEU A 147 -6.95 9.33 -0.42
C LEU A 147 -5.69 8.57 -0.86
N ASP A 148 -5.20 7.71 0.01
CA ASP A 148 -4.27 6.63 -0.35
C ASP A 148 -5.06 5.40 -0.77
N VAL A 149 -4.80 4.93 -1.98
CA VAL A 149 -5.35 3.68 -2.53
C VAL A 149 -4.25 2.64 -2.54
N TYR A 150 -4.48 1.49 -1.92
CA TYR A 150 -3.54 0.37 -1.91
C TYR A 150 -4.16 -0.91 -2.46
N MET A 151 -3.50 -1.54 -3.42
CA MET A 151 -3.90 -2.82 -4.01
C MET A 151 -3.16 -3.97 -3.31
N ALA A 152 -3.66 -4.38 -2.15
CA ALA A 152 -3.01 -5.35 -1.28
C ALA A 152 -3.08 -6.77 -1.87
N GLY A 153 -1.96 -7.25 -2.42
CA GLY A 153 -1.83 -8.64 -2.87
C GLY A 153 -1.87 -9.63 -1.70
N GLY A 154 -2.35 -10.84 -1.95
CA GLY A 154 -2.38 -11.92 -0.98
C GLY A 154 -0.97 -12.27 -0.50
N GLY A 155 -0.02 -12.44 -1.42
CA GLY A 155 1.37 -12.78 -1.11
C GLY A 155 2.06 -11.80 -0.15
N CYS A 156 1.91 -10.49 -0.39
CA CYS A 156 2.48 -9.46 0.50
C CYS A 156 1.65 -9.23 1.78
N THR A 157 0.44 -9.78 1.87
CA THR A 157 -0.38 -9.75 3.08
C THR A 157 0.03 -10.85 4.06
N LEU A 158 0.55 -11.99 3.57
CA LEU A 158 0.94 -13.13 4.40
C LEU A 158 1.99 -12.82 5.50
N PRO A 159 3.05 -12.01 5.26
CA PRO A 159 3.98 -11.64 6.33
C PRO A 159 3.39 -10.71 7.39
N GLY A 160 2.15 -10.25 7.23
CA GLY A 160 1.46 -9.38 8.17
C GLY A 160 1.40 -10.00 9.56
N LYS A 161 2.07 -9.41 10.54
CA LYS A 161 2.14 -9.93 11.91
C LYS A 161 2.13 -8.78 12.90
N SER A 162 1.47 -8.97 14.04
CA SER A 162 1.48 -8.03 15.16
C SER A 162 1.55 -8.76 16.49
N MET A 163 2.16 -8.13 17.50
CA MET A 163 2.20 -8.63 18.87
C MET A 163 2.41 -7.51 19.89
N VAL A 164 2.19 -7.81 21.17
CA VAL A 164 2.56 -6.93 22.29
C VAL A 164 3.79 -7.49 22.97
N LEU A 165 4.81 -6.66 23.10
CA LEU A 165 6.05 -6.95 23.82
C LEU A 165 6.02 -6.36 25.23
N MET A 166 6.78 -6.98 26.12
CA MET A 166 7.15 -6.37 27.40
C MET A 166 7.99 -5.11 27.16
N PRO A 167 7.88 -4.08 28.02
CA PRO A 167 8.55 -2.81 27.80
C PRO A 167 10.07 -2.93 27.91
N SER A 168 10.56 -3.92 28.66
CA SER A 168 11.97 -4.28 28.78
C SER A 168 12.56 -4.84 27.50
N ALA A 169 11.73 -5.25 26.52
CA ALA A 169 12.23 -5.70 25.22
C ALA A 169 12.85 -4.55 24.41
N GLY A 170 12.44 -3.30 24.68
CA GLY A 170 13.07 -2.12 24.08
C GLY A 170 13.03 -2.09 22.55
N TYR A 171 14.00 -1.41 21.95
CA TYR A 171 14.15 -1.35 20.49
C TYR A 171 14.70 -2.65 19.91
N GLU A 172 15.49 -3.39 20.70
CA GLU A 172 16.05 -4.69 20.36
C GLU A 172 14.95 -5.72 20.12
N GLY A 173 13.90 -5.72 20.96
CA GLY A 173 12.74 -6.59 20.82
C GLY A 173 11.93 -6.29 19.55
N ILE A 174 11.76 -5.01 19.22
CA ILE A 174 11.13 -4.59 17.96
C ILE A 174 11.99 -5.07 16.78
N THR A 175 13.30 -4.83 16.81
CA THR A 175 14.23 -5.28 15.76
C THR A 175 14.18 -6.78 15.58
N LYS A 176 14.23 -7.55 16.67
CA LYS A 176 14.11 -9.00 16.65
C LYS A 176 12.79 -9.42 16.00
N PHE A 177 11.67 -8.83 16.41
CA PHE A 177 10.35 -9.14 15.84
C PHE A 177 10.33 -8.90 14.31
N VAL A 178 10.85 -7.77 13.85
CA VAL A 178 10.90 -7.45 12.42
C VAL A 178 11.75 -8.46 11.66
N LEU A 179 12.96 -8.77 12.15
CA LEU A 179 13.85 -9.73 11.49
C LEU A 179 13.27 -11.14 11.48
N ASP A 180 12.64 -11.58 12.59
CA ASP A 180 11.97 -12.87 12.66
C ASP A 180 10.90 -13.00 11.55
N VAL A 181 10.01 -12.00 11.41
CA VAL A 181 8.99 -11.98 10.35
C VAL A 181 9.61 -12.03 8.95
N MET A 182 10.67 -11.26 8.72
CA MET A 182 11.36 -11.22 7.44
C MET A 182 12.01 -12.56 7.09
N THR A 183 12.53 -13.30 8.07
CA THR A 183 13.10 -14.64 7.87
C THR A 183 12.05 -15.74 7.79
N GLU A 184 10.89 -15.58 8.43
CA GLU A 184 9.81 -16.58 8.45
C GLU A 184 9.02 -16.57 7.12
N TYR A 185 8.60 -15.38 6.67
CA TYR A 185 7.72 -15.24 5.49
C TYR A 185 8.14 -14.17 4.49
N GLY A 186 9.10 -13.29 4.80
CA GLY A 186 9.49 -12.19 3.92
C GLY A 186 9.91 -12.62 2.51
N ILE A 187 10.58 -13.78 2.41
CA ILE A 187 11.00 -14.34 1.12
C ILE A 187 9.81 -14.67 0.18
N ASN A 188 8.66 -15.03 0.74
CA ASN A 188 7.47 -15.45 -0.01
C ASN A 188 6.63 -14.28 -0.52
N ALA A 189 6.99 -13.04 -0.17
CA ALA A 189 6.23 -11.84 -0.52
C ALA A 189 6.80 -11.09 -1.75
N CYS A 190 7.54 -11.79 -2.62
CA CYS A 190 8.12 -11.25 -3.85
C CYS A 190 9.01 -10.00 -3.63
N PRO A 191 10.14 -10.12 -2.90
CA PRO A 191 11.08 -9.02 -2.70
C PRO A 191 11.63 -8.46 -4.04
N PRO A 192 12.20 -7.23 -4.06
CA PRO A 192 12.50 -6.39 -2.90
C PRO A 192 11.24 -5.84 -2.24
N LEU A 193 11.15 -5.93 -0.91
CA LEU A 193 9.96 -5.51 -0.16
C LEU A 193 10.07 -4.05 0.29
N LEU A 194 8.96 -3.32 0.33
CA LEU A 194 8.84 -2.19 1.24
C LEU A 194 8.33 -2.73 2.58
N VAL A 195 9.05 -2.45 3.67
CA VAL A 195 8.66 -2.93 5.01
C VAL A 195 8.07 -1.77 5.81
N GLY A 196 6.81 -1.92 6.21
CA GLY A 196 6.13 -0.99 7.09
C GLY A 196 6.09 -1.55 8.51
N VAL A 197 6.57 -0.77 9.47
CA VAL A 197 6.63 -1.14 10.88
C VAL A 197 5.78 -0.16 11.68
N GLY A 198 4.90 -0.70 12.52
CA GLY A 198 4.06 0.08 13.42
C GLY A 198 4.49 -0.13 14.86
N VAL A 199 4.62 0.94 15.65
CA VAL A 199 4.94 0.88 17.09
C VAL A 199 3.94 1.70 17.90
N ALA A 200 3.19 1.04 18.80
CA ALA A 200 2.08 1.66 19.53
C ALA A 200 1.87 1.04 20.93
N THR A 201 0.74 1.36 21.58
CA THR A 201 0.30 0.69 22.82
C THR A 201 -0.16 -0.75 22.58
N SER A 202 -0.95 -0.98 21.52
CA SER A 202 -1.68 -2.22 21.26
C SER A 202 -1.47 -2.72 19.82
N VAL A 203 -1.87 -3.96 19.56
CA VAL A 203 -1.67 -4.62 18.25
C VAL A 203 -2.50 -4.01 17.13
N GLU A 204 -3.71 -3.54 17.42
CA GLU A 204 -4.63 -2.99 16.41
C GLU A 204 -4.09 -1.68 15.88
N THR A 205 -3.65 -0.79 16.79
CA THR A 205 -3.04 0.49 16.42
C THR A 205 -1.72 0.25 15.68
N ALA A 206 -0.87 -0.65 16.18
CA ALA A 206 0.38 -0.99 15.52
C ALA A 206 0.15 -1.53 14.10
N ALA A 207 -0.83 -2.42 13.90
CA ALA A 207 -1.14 -3.00 12.59
C ALA A 207 -1.63 -1.96 11.57
N VAL A 208 -2.45 -0.99 12.01
CA VAL A 208 -2.86 0.12 11.13
C VAL A 208 -1.65 1.01 10.78
N LEU A 209 -0.79 1.32 11.76
CA LEU A 209 0.41 2.12 11.53
C LEU A 209 1.40 1.43 10.59
N SER A 210 1.61 0.11 10.70
CA SER A 210 2.48 -0.63 9.77
C SER A 210 1.96 -0.59 8.34
N LYS A 211 0.64 -0.57 8.13
CA LYS A 211 0.06 -0.34 6.79
C LYS A 211 0.22 1.11 6.33
N LYS A 212 -0.03 2.11 7.19
CA LYS A 212 0.19 3.53 6.86
C LYS A 212 1.66 3.81 6.51
N ALA A 213 2.60 3.15 7.17
CA ALA A 213 4.03 3.21 6.85
C ALA A 213 4.34 2.78 5.40
N LEU A 214 3.57 1.85 4.83
CA LEU A 214 3.71 1.46 3.43
C LEU A 214 3.24 2.54 2.45
N MET A 215 2.41 3.49 2.89
CA MET A 215 1.88 4.57 2.03
C MET A 215 2.88 5.72 1.87
N ARG A 216 3.90 5.79 2.73
CA ARG A 216 4.92 6.83 2.66
C ARG A 216 5.75 6.76 1.37
N PRO A 217 6.14 7.91 0.78
CA PRO A 217 7.09 7.95 -0.32
C PRO A 217 8.42 7.27 0.05
N ILE A 218 8.94 6.45 -0.85
CA ILE A 218 10.27 5.86 -0.69
C ILE A 218 11.32 6.96 -0.68
N GLY A 219 12.24 6.85 0.28
CA GLY A 219 13.25 7.87 0.57
C GLY A 219 12.79 8.94 1.56
N SER A 220 11.54 8.89 2.03
CA SER A 220 11.12 9.64 3.22
C SER A 220 11.59 8.95 4.49
N HIS A 221 11.69 9.71 5.59
CA HIS A 221 12.12 9.19 6.89
C HIS A 221 11.16 9.66 7.98
N ASN A 222 11.08 8.90 9.08
CA ASN A 222 10.29 9.32 10.22
C ASN A 222 10.82 10.67 10.76
N PRO A 223 9.95 11.64 11.13
CA PRO A 223 10.39 12.93 11.65
C PRO A 223 11.17 12.83 12.98
N ASN A 224 11.00 11.74 13.73
CA ASN A 224 11.82 11.46 14.90
C ASN A 224 13.16 10.82 14.50
N GLU A 225 14.26 11.46 14.85
CA GLU A 225 15.62 11.03 14.48
C GLU A 225 15.98 9.61 14.94
N ARG A 226 15.46 9.15 16.08
CA ARG A 226 15.71 7.78 16.57
C ARG A 226 14.94 6.75 15.75
N ALA A 227 13.68 7.06 15.40
CA ALA A 227 12.90 6.20 14.52
C ALA A 227 13.51 6.16 13.11
N ALA A 228 13.94 7.29 12.55
CA ALA A 228 14.66 7.33 11.27
C ALA A 228 15.97 6.52 11.29
N SER A 229 16.72 6.61 12.38
CA SER A 229 17.93 5.79 12.56
C SER A 229 17.59 4.30 12.60
N MET A 230 16.47 3.93 13.24
CA MET A 230 16.00 2.55 13.31
C MET A 230 15.49 2.04 11.95
N GLU A 231 14.80 2.88 11.16
CA GLU A 231 14.44 2.56 9.76
C GLU A 231 15.69 2.12 8.98
N LYS A 232 16.78 2.89 9.09
CA LYS A 232 18.05 2.57 8.43
C LYS A 232 18.70 1.29 8.96
N LEU A 233 18.75 1.10 10.28
CA LEU A 233 19.30 -0.11 10.90
C LEU A 233 18.54 -1.37 10.47
N LEU A 234 17.21 -1.31 10.40
CA LEU A 234 16.38 -2.41 9.92
C LEU A 234 16.59 -2.67 8.43
N GLU A 235 16.67 -1.64 7.61
CA GLU A 235 16.96 -1.78 6.18
C GLU A 235 18.29 -2.50 5.95
N ASP A 236 19.34 -2.06 6.64
CA ASP A 236 20.67 -2.67 6.52
C ASP A 236 20.69 -4.10 7.07
N GLY A 237 20.03 -4.34 8.21
CA GLY A 237 19.89 -5.67 8.80
C GLY A 237 19.16 -6.64 7.88
N ILE A 238 18.03 -6.25 7.29
CA ILE A 238 17.27 -7.10 6.37
C ILE A 238 18.05 -7.35 5.06
N ASN A 239 18.73 -6.34 4.54
CA ASN A 239 19.59 -6.52 3.36
C ASN A 239 20.75 -7.48 3.66
N SER A 240 21.31 -7.46 4.87
CA SER A 240 22.40 -8.37 5.28
C SER A 240 21.99 -9.85 5.34
N ILE A 241 20.70 -10.15 5.50
CA ILE A 241 20.16 -11.53 5.39
C ILE A 241 20.37 -12.07 3.97
N GLY A 242 20.32 -11.21 2.96
CA GLY A 242 20.58 -11.61 1.57
C GLY A 242 19.43 -12.35 0.89
N LEU A 243 18.17 -12.06 1.23
CA LEU A 243 17.00 -12.63 0.52
C LEU A 243 17.03 -12.31 -0.98
N GLY A 244 17.39 -11.07 -1.33
CA GLY A 244 17.48 -10.59 -2.72
C GLY A 244 16.14 -10.52 -3.45
N PRO A 245 16.14 -10.11 -4.74
CA PRO A 245 14.91 -9.99 -5.51
C PRO A 245 14.29 -11.38 -5.76
N GLN A 246 12.97 -11.47 -5.60
CA GLN A 246 12.17 -12.70 -5.65
C GLN A 246 12.62 -13.82 -4.68
N GLY A 247 13.50 -13.52 -3.71
CA GLY A 247 14.03 -14.51 -2.77
C GLY A 247 15.17 -15.35 -3.36
N LEU A 248 15.73 -14.95 -4.50
CA LEU A 248 16.75 -15.70 -5.23
C LEU A 248 18.18 -15.30 -4.87
N SER A 249 18.39 -14.83 -3.64
CA SER A 249 19.63 -14.19 -3.19
C SER A 249 19.97 -12.91 -3.97
N GLY A 250 20.72 -12.01 -3.32
CA GLY A 250 21.09 -10.73 -3.92
C GLY A 250 21.49 -9.72 -2.88
N LYS A 251 21.92 -8.55 -3.35
CA LYS A 251 22.44 -7.51 -2.46
C LYS A 251 21.34 -6.78 -1.70
N LYS A 252 20.16 -6.64 -2.31
CA LYS A 252 19.06 -5.84 -1.78
C LYS A 252 17.78 -6.66 -1.69
N SER A 253 17.32 -6.87 -0.46
CA SER A 253 16.09 -7.57 -0.09
C SER A 253 14.90 -6.63 0.06
N VAL A 254 15.16 -5.33 0.24
CA VAL A 254 14.13 -4.31 0.49
C VAL A 254 14.34 -3.06 -0.35
N MET A 255 13.23 -2.41 -0.69
CA MET A 255 13.20 -1.06 -1.25
C MET A 255 13.45 0.01 -0.18
N GLY A 256 13.05 -0.27 1.05
CA GLY A 256 13.22 0.57 2.23
C GLY A 256 12.44 0.03 3.42
N VAL A 257 12.61 0.68 4.56
CA VAL A 257 11.83 0.43 5.78
C VAL A 257 11.25 1.77 6.25
N HIS A 258 9.96 1.78 6.58
CA HIS A 258 9.31 2.93 7.22
C HIS A 258 8.74 2.52 8.56
N ILE A 259 8.92 3.37 9.57
CA ILE A 259 8.34 3.22 10.90
C ILE A 259 7.31 4.33 11.09
N GLU A 260 6.10 3.95 11.49
CA GLU A 260 5.09 4.83 12.04
C GLU A 260 4.84 4.49 13.50
N ASN A 261 4.66 5.50 14.36
CA ASN A 261 4.54 5.26 15.79
C ASN A 261 3.60 6.23 16.50
N THR A 262 3.03 5.76 17.61
CA THR A 262 2.32 6.60 18.59
C THR A 262 3.00 6.51 19.96
N ALA A 263 2.50 7.28 20.92
CA ALA A 263 2.78 6.98 22.32
C ALA A 263 2.31 5.57 22.68
N ARG A 264 2.91 5.00 23.73
CA ARG A 264 2.61 3.66 24.25
C ARG A 264 2.32 3.71 25.75
N HIS A 265 1.53 2.76 26.24
CA HIS A 265 1.44 2.52 27.68
C HIS A 265 2.83 2.10 28.23
N PRO A 266 3.28 2.59 29.40
CA PRO A 266 4.63 2.30 29.91
C PRO A 266 4.93 0.80 30.04
N SER A 267 3.92 -0.01 30.35
CA SER A 267 4.04 -1.46 30.56
C SER A 267 3.95 -2.32 29.30
N THR A 268 3.84 -1.75 28.09
CA THR A 268 3.73 -2.54 26.85
C THR A 268 4.35 -1.84 25.65
N ILE A 269 4.70 -2.62 24.62
CA ILE A 269 5.07 -2.14 23.28
C ILE A 269 4.27 -2.97 22.27
N GLY A 270 3.20 -2.41 21.70
CA GLY A 270 2.57 -2.98 20.51
C GLY A 270 3.47 -2.79 19.30
N VAL A 271 3.72 -3.85 18.54
CA VAL A 271 4.53 -3.83 17.33
C VAL A 271 3.83 -4.60 16.21
N ALA A 272 3.95 -4.12 14.98
CA ALA A 272 3.44 -4.80 13.81
C ALA A 272 4.35 -4.62 12.60
N VAL A 273 4.30 -5.59 11.68
CA VAL A 273 4.99 -5.58 10.40
C VAL A 273 3.97 -5.86 9.30
N ASN A 274 4.02 -5.07 8.24
CA ASN A 274 3.43 -5.40 6.95
C ASN A 274 4.44 -5.15 5.85
N THR A 275 4.26 -5.85 4.73
CA THR A 275 5.14 -5.72 3.57
C THR A 275 4.36 -5.30 2.33
N GLY A 276 4.98 -4.48 1.49
CA GLY A 276 4.61 -4.30 0.08
C GLY A 276 5.62 -5.07 -0.78
N CYS A 277 5.14 -5.84 -1.77
CA CYS A 277 6.03 -6.53 -2.70
C CYS A 277 6.70 -5.55 -3.68
N TRP A 278 7.57 -6.05 -4.57
CA TRP A 278 8.17 -5.22 -5.63
C TRP A 278 7.11 -4.49 -6.48
N SER A 279 5.95 -5.11 -6.69
CA SER A 279 4.78 -4.51 -7.35
C SER A 279 3.94 -3.74 -6.32
N HIS A 280 4.57 -2.81 -5.60
CA HIS A 280 3.95 -1.99 -4.55
C HIS A 280 2.98 -0.96 -5.14
N ARG A 281 1.80 -1.46 -5.51
CA ARG A 281 0.72 -0.71 -6.15
C ARG A 281 -0.04 0.10 -5.12
N ARG A 282 0.46 1.30 -4.87
CA ARG A 282 -0.25 2.35 -4.14
C ARG A 282 -0.41 3.60 -5.01
N GLY A 283 -1.39 4.43 -4.69
CA GLY A 283 -1.53 5.75 -5.27
C GLY A 283 -2.08 6.75 -4.27
N HIS A 284 -1.70 8.01 -4.41
CA HIS A 284 -2.18 9.10 -3.57
C HIS A 284 -2.84 10.17 -4.44
N ILE A 285 -4.07 10.53 -4.10
CA ILE A 285 -4.88 11.55 -4.77
C ILE A 285 -5.56 12.44 -3.73
N ILE A 286 -5.59 13.74 -3.99
CA ILE A 286 -6.21 14.74 -3.11
C ILE A 286 -7.39 15.37 -3.86
N PHE A 287 -8.55 15.46 -3.21
CA PHE A 287 -9.71 16.19 -3.70
C PHE A 287 -9.94 17.46 -2.88
N ASP A 288 -10.28 18.56 -3.57
CA ASP A 288 -10.87 19.74 -2.94
C ASP A 288 -12.39 19.58 -2.77
N LYS A 289 -13.03 20.55 -2.10
CA LYS A 289 -14.49 20.56 -1.88
C LYS A 289 -15.34 20.60 -3.16
N ASN A 290 -14.75 20.95 -4.31
CA ASN A 290 -15.42 21.01 -5.62
C ASN A 290 -15.12 19.75 -6.46
N LEU A 291 -14.45 18.75 -5.86
CA LEU A 291 -14.00 17.53 -6.53
C LEU A 291 -13.02 17.80 -7.68
N ASN A 292 -12.25 18.87 -7.61
CA ASN A 292 -11.00 18.94 -8.38
C ASN A 292 -9.97 18.06 -7.69
N TYR A 293 -9.14 17.38 -8.47
CA TYR A 293 -8.17 16.44 -7.93
C TYR A 293 -6.74 16.74 -8.32
N GLU A 294 -5.80 16.33 -7.46
CA GLU A 294 -4.37 16.32 -7.71
C GLU A 294 -3.83 14.92 -7.40
N ILE A 295 -3.16 14.29 -8.37
CA ILE A 295 -2.48 13.00 -8.17
C ILE A 295 -1.01 13.30 -7.84
N THR A 296 -0.57 12.94 -6.64
CA THR A 296 0.80 13.24 -6.20
C THR A 296 1.77 12.06 -6.36
N SER A 297 1.26 10.85 -6.59
CA SER A 297 2.08 9.63 -6.68
C SER A 297 2.43 9.19 -8.12
N HIS A 298 1.72 9.70 -9.12
CA HIS A 298 1.89 9.36 -10.54
C HIS A 298 1.94 10.65 -11.38
N THR A 299 3.11 11.26 -11.49
CA THR A 299 3.32 12.52 -12.20
C THR A 299 2.92 12.39 -13.67
N GLY A 300 2.27 13.44 -14.19
CA GLY A 300 1.88 13.56 -15.60
C GLY A 300 0.63 12.74 -15.99
N VAL A 301 -0.11 12.21 -15.02
CA VAL A 301 -1.35 11.47 -15.25
C VAL A 301 -2.55 12.41 -15.18
N SER A 302 -3.49 12.21 -16.10
CA SER A 302 -4.85 12.75 -16.05
C SER A 302 -5.84 11.59 -16.19
N LEU A 303 -6.92 11.61 -15.40
CA LEU A 303 -8.00 10.61 -15.38
C LEU A 303 -9.24 11.13 -16.12
#